data_AF-A0A8S0FR36-F1
#
_entry.id   AF-A0A8S0FR36-F1
#
_cell.length_a   1.000
_cell.length_b   1.000
_cell.length_c   1.000
_cell.angle_alpha   90.00
_cell.angle_beta   90.00
_cell.angle_gamma   90.00
#
_symmetry.space_group_name_H-M   'P 1'
#
loop_
_entity.id
_entity.type
_entity.pdbx_description
1 polymer ?
#
loop_
_entity_poly.entity_id
_entity_poly.type
_entity_poly.pdbx_seq_one_letter_code
_entity_poly.pdbx_strand_id
1 'polypeptide(L)'
;MAESELLQGTLEPTNEPYAIAKIAGIKLCESYNRQYGRDYRSVMPTNLYGPHDNFHPSNSHVIPALLRRFHEATAQNAPDVVVWGSGTPMREFLHVDDMAAASIHVMELAHEVWQENTQPMLSHINVGTGVDCTIRELAQTIAKVVGYKGRAPWFLMPANRMARRANCWM
;
A
#
# COMPACT_ATOMS: atom_id res chain seq x y z
N MET A 1 6.51 1.28 9.63
CA MET A 1 5.59 1.93 10.59
C MET A 1 5.46 1.00 11.78
N ALA A 2 5.42 1.52 13.01
CA ALA A 2 5.21 0.66 14.20
C ALA A 2 3.71 0.43 14.43
N GLU A 3 3.34 -0.77 14.89
CA GLU A 3 1.95 -1.15 15.23
C GLU A 3 1.33 -0.18 16.25
N SER A 4 2.15 0.36 17.15
CA SER A 4 1.72 1.31 18.19
C SER A 4 1.18 2.64 17.66
N GLU A 5 1.36 2.95 16.38
CA GLU A 5 0.88 4.21 15.82
C GLU A 5 -0.64 4.21 15.55
N LEU A 6 -1.31 3.05 15.54
CA LEU A 6 -2.74 2.95 15.26
C LEU A 6 -3.56 3.81 16.22
N LEU A 7 -4.38 4.71 15.66
CA LEU A 7 -5.24 5.68 16.37
C LEU A 7 -4.50 6.81 17.11
N GLN A 8 -3.21 7.04 16.87
CA GLN A 8 -2.44 8.11 17.54
C GLN A 8 -2.43 9.46 16.79
N GLY A 9 -3.02 9.53 15.59
CA GLY A 9 -2.96 10.72 14.74
C GLY A 9 -4.23 10.99 13.95
N THR A 10 -4.28 12.15 13.30
CA THR A 10 -5.38 12.51 12.39
C THR A 10 -5.32 11.65 11.13
N LEU A 11 -6.47 11.13 10.72
CA LEU A 11 -6.62 10.37 9.48
C LEU A 11 -6.53 11.30 8.27
N GLU A 12 -6.09 10.77 7.13
CA GLU A 12 -6.07 11.52 5.87
C GLU A 12 -7.52 11.73 5.40
N PRO A 13 -7.96 12.97 5.10
CA PRO A 13 -9.39 13.25 4.86
C PRO A 13 -10.03 12.50 3.70
N THR A 14 -9.24 12.10 2.69
CA THR A 14 -9.76 11.36 1.53
C THR A 14 -10.14 9.93 1.94
N ASN A 15 -9.34 9.34 2.83
CA ASN A 15 -9.47 7.96 3.28
C ASN A 15 -10.19 7.83 4.64
N GLU A 16 -10.44 8.93 5.35
CA GLU A 16 -10.99 8.93 6.72
C GLU A 16 -12.24 8.04 6.89
N PRO A 17 -13.30 8.11 6.05
CA PRO A 17 -14.48 7.26 6.25
C PRO A 17 -14.18 5.76 6.12
N TYR A 18 -13.32 5.40 5.16
CA TYR A 18 -12.87 4.03 4.94
C TYR A 18 -11.95 3.54 6.08
N ALA A 19 -11.07 4.42 6.56
CA ALA A 19 -10.18 4.20 7.70
C ALA A 19 -10.95 3.87 8.98
N ILE A 20 -11.93 4.69 9.33
CA ILE A 20 -12.77 4.45 10.51
C ILE A 20 -13.47 3.09 10.42
N ALA A 21 -14.02 2.73 9.26
CA ALA A 21 -14.69 1.45 9.09
C ALA A 21 -13.75 0.24 9.29
N LYS A 22 -12.51 0.27 8.78
CA LYS A 22 -11.55 -0.84 8.99
C LYS A 22 -11.01 -0.87 10.40
N ILE A 23 -10.77 0.28 11.02
CA ILE A 23 -10.37 0.36 12.43
C ILE A 23 -11.46 -0.24 13.31
N ALA A 24 -12.74 0.06 13.04
CA ALA A 24 -13.86 -0.57 13.72
C ALA A 24 -13.85 -2.10 13.54
N GLY A 25 -13.51 -2.61 12.35
CA GLY A 25 -13.32 -4.04 12.11
C GLY A 25 -12.24 -4.69 12.99
N ILE A 26 -11.09 -4.02 13.17
CA ILE A 26 -10.04 -4.48 14.09
C ILE A 26 -10.56 -4.51 15.53
N LYS A 27 -11.24 -3.46 15.97
CA LYS A 27 -11.80 -3.37 17.32
C LYS A 27 -12.93 -4.37 17.56
N LEU A 28 -13.68 -4.75 16.53
CA LEU A 28 -14.62 -5.87 16.60
C LEU A 28 -13.88 -7.18 16.89
N CYS A 29 -12.80 -7.49 16.16
CA CYS A 29 -12.00 -8.70 16.40
C CYS A 29 -11.46 -8.73 17.84
N GLU A 30 -10.79 -7.66 18.27
CA GLU A 30 -10.25 -7.53 19.64
C GLU A 30 -11.34 -7.66 20.72
N SER A 31 -12.52 -7.07 20.50
CA SER A 31 -13.62 -7.13 21.46
C SER A 31 -14.19 -8.55 21.58
N TYR A 32 -14.37 -9.24 20.46
CA TYR A 32 -14.85 -10.63 20.47
C TYR A 32 -13.82 -11.59 21.09
N ASN A 33 -12.53 -11.38 20.84
CA ASN A 33 -11.47 -12.16 21.46
C ASN A 33 -11.49 -12.00 22.99
N ARG A 34 -11.57 -10.76 23.48
CA ARG A 34 -11.61 -10.46 24.93
C ARG A 34 -12.88 -10.96 25.62
N GLN A 35 -14.04 -10.80 24.98
CA GLN A 35 -15.33 -11.10 25.61
C GLN A 35 -15.70 -12.59 25.52
N TYR A 36 -15.33 -13.25 24.43
CA TYR A 36 -15.84 -14.59 24.10
C TYR A 36 -14.73 -15.63 23.87
N GLY A 37 -13.46 -15.30 24.13
CA GLY A 37 -12.34 -16.23 23.95
C GLY A 37 -12.19 -16.69 22.50
N ARG A 38 -12.46 -15.80 21.53
CA ARG A 38 -12.26 -16.06 20.10
C ARG A 38 -10.81 -15.83 19.71
N ASP A 39 -10.44 -16.37 18.55
CA ASP A 39 -9.14 -16.17 17.90
C ASP A 39 -9.32 -15.48 16.54
N TYR A 40 -9.84 -14.25 16.57
CA TYR A 40 -9.97 -13.42 15.38
C TYR A 40 -8.73 -12.55 15.22
N ARG A 41 -7.93 -12.86 14.19
CA ARG A 41 -6.67 -12.16 13.88
C ARG A 41 -6.88 -11.13 12.78
N SER A 42 -6.01 -10.13 12.73
CA SER A 42 -6.05 -9.08 11.72
C SER A 42 -4.66 -8.73 11.22
N VAL A 43 -4.56 -8.49 9.91
CA VAL A 43 -3.33 -8.04 9.25
C VAL A 43 -3.60 -6.72 8.53
N MET A 44 -2.61 -5.82 8.55
CA MET A 44 -2.66 -4.51 7.91
C MET A 44 -1.64 -4.46 6.77
N PRO A 45 -2.06 -4.60 5.51
CA PRO A 45 -1.13 -4.58 4.39
C PRO A 45 -0.62 -3.16 4.10
N THR A 46 0.61 -3.06 3.60
CA THR A 46 1.11 -1.87 2.87
C THR A 46 0.49 -1.76 1.46
N ASN A 47 0.99 -0.86 0.60
CA ASN A 47 0.47 -0.73 -0.77
C ASN A 47 0.67 -2.04 -1.54
N LEU A 48 -0.42 -2.62 -2.04
CA LEU A 48 -0.39 -3.88 -2.80
C LEU A 48 -0.35 -3.63 -4.31
N TYR A 49 0.25 -4.58 -5.03
CA TYR A 49 0.16 -4.69 -6.49
C TYR A 49 0.24 -6.15 -6.93
N GLY A 50 -0.29 -6.47 -8.11
CA GLY A 50 -0.17 -7.81 -8.68
C GLY A 50 -1.28 -8.14 -9.67
N PRO A 51 -1.46 -9.44 -10.00
CA PRO A 51 -2.57 -9.91 -10.82
C PRO A 51 -3.93 -9.47 -10.28
N HIS A 52 -4.90 -9.29 -11.17
CA HIS A 52 -6.28 -8.86 -10.87
C HIS A 52 -6.43 -7.43 -10.29
N ASP A 53 -5.36 -6.64 -10.25
CA ASP A 53 -5.45 -5.22 -9.94
C ASP A 53 -6.18 -4.43 -11.06
N ASN A 54 -6.59 -3.20 -10.76
CA ASN A 54 -7.24 -2.33 -11.71
C ASN A 54 -6.22 -1.59 -12.58
N PHE A 55 -5.92 -2.13 -13.77
CA PHE A 55 -5.00 -1.52 -14.75
C PHE A 55 -5.63 -0.44 -15.65
N HIS A 56 -6.67 0.25 -15.16
CA HIS A 56 -7.29 1.36 -15.88
C HIS A 56 -6.42 2.63 -15.77
N PRO A 57 -6.18 3.40 -16.86
CA PRO A 57 -5.25 4.52 -16.84
C PRO A 57 -5.65 5.73 -15.96
N SER A 58 -6.94 5.89 -15.64
CA SER A 58 -7.47 7.07 -14.92
C SER A 58 -7.97 6.81 -13.50
N ASN A 59 -8.11 5.55 -13.08
CA ASN A 59 -8.71 5.19 -11.79
C ASN A 59 -7.96 4.02 -11.15
N SER A 60 -6.66 4.19 -10.97
CA SER A 60 -5.79 3.11 -10.48
C SER A 60 -4.70 3.62 -9.56
N HIS A 61 -4.23 2.72 -8.71
CA HIS A 61 -3.08 2.94 -7.85
C HIS A 61 -1.81 3.15 -8.68
N VAL A 62 -0.76 3.68 -8.05
CA VAL A 62 0.42 4.17 -8.77
C VAL A 62 1.09 3.10 -9.63
N ILE A 63 1.25 1.85 -9.17
CA ILE A 63 1.86 0.76 -9.93
C ILE A 63 1.03 0.39 -11.17
N PRO A 64 -0.24 -0.02 -11.06
CA PRO A 64 -1.05 -0.37 -12.24
C PRO A 64 -1.20 0.80 -13.21
N ALA A 65 -1.34 2.04 -12.71
CA ALA A 65 -1.39 3.24 -13.54
C ALA A 65 -0.10 3.41 -14.37
N LEU A 66 1.07 3.31 -13.73
CA LEU A 66 2.35 3.48 -14.42
C LEU A 66 2.63 2.33 -15.38
N LEU A 67 2.38 1.08 -14.99
CA LEU A 67 2.52 -0.09 -15.87
C LEU A 67 1.72 0.10 -17.15
N ARG A 68 0.45 0.49 -17.03
CA ARG A 68 -0.43 0.73 -18.18
C ARG A 68 0.09 1.86 -19.07
N ARG A 69 0.48 2.99 -18.48
CA ARG A 69 0.96 4.16 -19.22
C ARG A 69 2.27 3.89 -19.96
N PHE A 70 3.22 3.21 -19.33
CA PHE A 70 4.46 2.81 -20.00
C PHE A 70 4.21 1.76 -21.08
N HIS A 71 3.26 0.85 -20.88
CA HIS A 71 2.87 -0.12 -21.90
C HIS A 71 2.31 0.58 -23.15
N GLU A 72 1.36 1.49 -22.96
CA GLU A 72 0.79 2.28 -24.06
C GLU A 72 1.84 3.16 -24.76
N ALA A 73 2.69 3.84 -23.98
CA ALA A 73 3.77 4.66 -24.53
C ALA A 73 4.78 3.83 -25.34
N THR A 74 5.07 2.61 -24.91
CA THR A 74 5.95 1.68 -25.65
C THR A 74 5.29 1.24 -26.95
N ALA A 75 4.01 0.87 -26.91
CA ALA A 75 3.26 0.48 -28.10
C ALA A 75 3.12 1.62 -29.13
N GLN A 76 3.03 2.87 -28.66
CA GLN A 76 2.90 4.06 -29.49
C GLN A 76 4.24 4.72 -29.86
N ASN A 77 5.36 4.16 -29.37
CA ASN A 77 6.70 4.75 -29.50
C ASN A 77 6.74 6.23 -29.07
N ALA A 78 6.03 6.57 -27.99
CA ALA A 78 5.95 7.92 -27.46
C ALA A 78 7.34 8.38 -26.96
N PRO A 79 7.71 9.66 -27.17
CA PRO A 79 9.03 10.16 -26.78
C PRO A 79 9.19 10.38 -25.27
N ASP A 80 8.09 10.58 -24.54
CA ASP A 80 8.07 10.84 -23.10
C ASP A 80 6.78 10.39 -22.42
N VAL A 81 6.89 10.10 -21.12
CA VAL A 81 5.77 9.81 -20.22
C VAL A 81 5.86 10.75 -19.02
N VAL A 82 4.80 11.54 -18.80
CA VAL A 82 4.73 12.54 -17.72
C VAL A 82 4.19 11.94 -16.42
N VAL A 83 4.96 11.93 -15.34
CA VAL A 83 4.50 11.52 -14.01
C VAL A 83 4.23 12.76 -13.16
N TRP A 84 3.08 12.81 -12.50
CA TRP A 84 2.71 13.96 -11.67
C TRP A 84 3.43 13.92 -10.31
N GLY A 85 3.94 15.08 -9.88
CA GLY A 85 4.68 15.26 -8.63
C GLY A 85 6.20 15.35 -8.84
N SER A 86 6.95 15.49 -7.74
CA SER A 86 8.42 15.60 -7.78
C SER A 86 9.15 14.28 -8.02
N GLY A 87 8.47 13.15 -7.79
CA GLY A 87 9.08 11.82 -7.74
C GLY A 87 9.85 11.53 -6.45
N THR A 88 9.98 12.50 -5.53
CA THR A 88 10.71 12.36 -4.26
C THR A 88 9.96 11.69 -3.11
N PRO A 89 8.60 11.68 -3.03
CA PRO A 89 7.92 10.95 -1.98
C PRO A 89 8.31 9.47 -2.01
N MET A 90 8.56 8.91 -0.84
CA MET A 90 8.87 7.50 -0.68
C MET A 90 7.62 6.70 -0.32
N ARG A 91 7.53 5.49 -0.84
CA ARG A 91 6.42 4.55 -0.60
C ARG A 91 6.97 3.14 -0.54
N GLU A 92 6.32 2.33 0.27
CA GLU A 92 6.51 0.89 0.37
C GLU A 92 5.49 0.17 -0.52
N PHE A 93 5.91 -0.93 -1.14
CA PHE A 93 5.04 -1.79 -1.97
C PHE A 93 5.30 -3.26 -1.68
N LEU A 94 4.24 -4.07 -1.71
CA LEU A 94 4.28 -5.51 -1.52
C LEU A 94 3.51 -6.22 -2.63
N HIS A 95 4.05 -7.31 -3.17
CA HIS A 95 3.33 -8.11 -4.16
C HIS A 95 2.17 -8.84 -3.48
N VAL A 96 1.04 -8.99 -4.18
CA VAL A 96 -0.17 -9.60 -3.61
C VAL A 96 0.03 -11.06 -3.17
N ASP A 97 0.91 -11.80 -3.85
CA ASP A 97 1.23 -13.19 -3.46
C ASP A 97 1.98 -13.25 -2.12
N ASP A 98 2.86 -12.27 -1.84
CA ASP A 98 3.52 -12.16 -0.53
C ASP A 98 2.52 -11.77 0.56
N MET A 99 1.55 -10.90 0.24
CA MET A 99 0.45 -10.59 1.16
C MET A 99 -0.38 -11.83 1.47
N ALA A 100 -0.69 -12.66 0.46
CA ALA A 100 -1.43 -13.90 0.64
C ALA A 100 -0.64 -14.90 1.50
N ALA A 101 0.65 -15.08 1.21
CA ALA A 101 1.53 -15.94 1.99
C ALA A 101 1.62 -15.48 3.47
N ALA A 102 1.82 -14.18 3.70
CA ALA A 102 1.86 -13.63 5.06
C ALA A 102 0.52 -13.75 5.80
N SER A 103 -0.61 -13.59 5.10
CA SER A 103 -1.94 -13.74 5.68
C SER A 103 -2.21 -15.18 6.13
N ILE A 104 -1.84 -16.16 5.30
CA ILE A 104 -1.93 -17.59 5.65
C ILE A 104 -1.02 -17.89 6.83
N HIS A 105 0.23 -17.44 6.78
CA HIS A 105 1.19 -17.63 7.86
C HIS A 105 0.66 -17.12 9.20
N VAL A 106 0.17 -15.88 9.25
CA VAL A 106 -0.40 -15.28 10.47
C VAL A 106 -1.64 -16.03 10.94
N MET A 107 -2.47 -16.55 10.03
CA MET A 107 -3.64 -17.34 10.40
C MET A 107 -3.26 -18.70 11.00
N GLU A 108 -2.20 -19.33 10.50
CA GLU A 108 -1.77 -20.67 10.90
C GLU A 108 -0.84 -20.71 12.13
N LEU A 109 -0.35 -19.56 12.59
CA LEU A 109 0.46 -19.50 13.82
C LEU A 109 -0.30 -20.15 15.00
N ALA A 110 0.44 -20.87 15.86
CA ALA A 110 -0.10 -21.31 17.14
C ALA A 110 -0.59 -20.10 17.95
N HIS A 111 -1.70 -20.27 18.67
CA HIS A 111 -2.37 -19.17 19.35
C HIS A 111 -1.46 -18.50 20.39
N GLU A 112 -0.68 -19.30 21.10
CA GLU A 112 0.27 -18.85 22.12
C GLU A 112 1.35 -17.95 21.51
N VAL A 113 1.92 -18.37 20.36
CA VAL A 113 2.92 -17.59 19.64
C VAL A 113 2.35 -16.27 19.15
N TRP A 114 1.11 -16.28 18.64
CA TRP A 114 0.44 -15.05 18.22
C TRP A 114 0.20 -14.10 19.41
N GLN A 115 -0.21 -14.62 20.56
CA GLN A 115 -0.41 -13.83 21.77
C GLN A 115 0.90 -13.26 22.35
N GLU A 116 2.00 -14.01 22.29
CA GLU A 116 3.32 -13.54 22.74
C GLU A 116 3.83 -12.33 21.96
N ASN A 117 3.38 -12.18 20.70
CA ASN A 117 3.82 -11.13 19.79
C ASN A 117 2.76 -10.04 19.56
N THR A 118 1.61 -10.10 20.25
CA THR A 118 0.52 -9.12 20.11
C THR A 118 -0.05 -8.71 21.48
N GLN A 119 -0.92 -7.71 21.50
CA GLN A 119 -1.65 -7.33 22.71
C GLN A 119 -3.16 -7.41 22.47
N PRO A 120 -3.99 -7.76 23.47
CA PRO A 120 -5.44 -7.92 23.28
C PRO A 120 -6.19 -6.70 22.74
N MET A 121 -5.62 -5.50 22.85
CA MET A 121 -6.20 -4.23 22.35
C MET A 121 -5.30 -3.51 21.32
N LEU A 122 -4.25 -4.20 20.87
CA LEU A 122 -3.35 -3.80 19.79
C LEU A 122 -2.92 -5.09 19.08
N SER A 123 -3.87 -5.74 18.42
CA SER A 123 -3.72 -7.13 17.98
C SER A 123 -3.40 -7.30 16.48
N HIS A 124 -3.34 -6.19 15.75
CA HIS A 124 -3.09 -6.21 14.31
C HIS A 124 -1.59 -6.36 14.02
N ILE A 125 -1.26 -7.00 12.90
CA ILE A 125 0.12 -7.19 12.46
C ILE A 125 0.31 -6.47 11.12
N ASN A 126 1.32 -5.61 11.01
CA ASN A 126 1.66 -4.98 9.73
C ASN A 126 2.28 -6.00 8.77
N VAL A 127 1.88 -5.94 7.50
CA VAL A 127 2.40 -6.81 6.44
C VAL A 127 2.97 -5.95 5.33
N GLY A 128 4.29 -5.94 5.23
CA GLY A 128 5.06 -5.11 4.31
C GLY A 128 6.51 -5.58 4.20
N THR A 129 7.29 -4.92 3.36
CA THR A 129 8.72 -5.19 3.18
C THR A 129 9.59 -4.45 4.20
N GLY A 130 9.07 -3.39 4.83
CA GLY A 130 9.82 -2.45 5.65
C GLY A 130 10.78 -1.57 4.84
N VAL A 131 10.72 -1.62 3.50
CA VAL A 131 11.63 -0.92 2.60
C VAL A 131 10.86 0.04 1.71
N ASP A 132 11.21 1.31 1.85
CA ASP A 132 10.68 2.40 1.04
C ASP A 132 11.48 2.58 -0.26
N CYS A 133 10.79 2.97 -1.34
CA CYS A 133 11.42 3.48 -2.56
C CYS A 133 10.76 4.77 -3.02
N THR A 134 11.50 5.61 -3.73
CA THR A 134 10.94 6.84 -4.30
C THR A 134 10.02 6.54 -5.47
N ILE A 135 9.01 7.39 -5.70
CA ILE A 135 8.17 7.30 -6.92
C ILE A 135 9.04 7.39 -8.19
N ARG A 136 10.18 8.09 -8.13
CA ARG A 136 11.17 8.13 -9.21
C ARG A 136 11.77 6.77 -9.51
N GLU A 137 12.31 6.09 -8.50
CA GLU A 137 12.88 4.74 -8.65
C GLU A 137 11.83 3.76 -9.15
N LEU A 138 10.60 3.85 -8.61
CA LEU A 138 9.48 3.03 -9.07
C LEU A 138 9.20 3.24 -10.56
N ALA A 139 9.01 4.49 -11.00
CA ALA A 139 8.70 4.79 -12.40
C ALA A 139 9.82 4.36 -13.36
N GLN A 140 11.09 4.55 -12.97
CA GLN A 140 12.24 4.11 -13.76
C GLN A 140 12.31 2.59 -13.85
N THR A 141 12.02 1.88 -12.75
CA THR A 141 11.99 0.42 -12.71
C THR A 141 10.89 -0.11 -13.61
N ILE A 142 9.68 0.45 -13.53
CA ILE A 142 8.56 0.06 -14.40
C ILE A 142 8.89 0.31 -15.88
N ALA A 143 9.47 1.47 -16.22
CA ALA A 143 9.88 1.77 -17.59
C ALA A 143 10.86 0.71 -18.13
N LYS A 144 11.82 0.27 -17.30
CA LYS A 144 12.76 -0.80 -17.63
C LYS A 144 12.07 -2.15 -17.82
N VAL A 145 11.16 -2.53 -16.91
CA VAL A 145 10.40 -3.79 -16.95
C VAL A 145 9.54 -3.89 -18.22
N VAL A 146 8.86 -2.81 -18.59
CA VAL A 146 8.00 -2.76 -19.79
C VAL A 146 8.82 -2.65 -21.08
N GLY A 147 10.11 -2.30 -20.99
CA GLY A 147 10.99 -2.14 -22.14
C GLY A 147 10.85 -0.80 -22.87
N TYR A 148 10.31 0.22 -22.21
CA TYR A 148 10.14 1.56 -22.77
C TYR A 148 11.50 2.18 -23.15
N LYS A 149 11.61 2.66 -24.39
CA LYS A 149 12.86 3.21 -24.97
C LYS A 149 12.85 4.73 -25.15
N GLY A 150 11.78 5.41 -24.77
CA GLY A 150 11.72 6.87 -24.79
C GLY A 150 12.59 7.50 -23.68
N ARG A 151 12.41 8.80 -23.47
CA ARG A 151 13.17 9.54 -22.44
C ARG A 151 12.80 9.10 -21.03
N ALA A 152 13.68 9.39 -20.08
CA ALA A 152 13.40 9.19 -18.66
C ALA A 152 12.07 9.86 -18.27
N PRO A 153 11.29 9.28 -17.32
CA PRO A 153 9.99 9.80 -16.95
C PRO A 153 10.09 11.27 -16.52
N TRP A 154 9.24 12.13 -17.09
CA TRP A 154 9.24 13.56 -16.79
C TRP A 154 8.36 13.84 -15.58
N PHE A 155 8.94 14.38 -14.51
CA PHE A 155 8.22 14.69 -13.28
C PHE A 155 7.71 16.13 -13.28
N LEU A 156 6.39 16.29 -13.39
CA LEU A 156 5.76 17.60 -13.45
C LEU A 156 5.08 17.92 -12.12
N MET A 157 5.57 18.96 -11.44
CA MET A 157 4.87 19.50 -10.28
C MET A 157 3.56 20.16 -10.72
N PRO A 158 2.40 19.75 -10.18
CA PRO A 158 1.16 20.46 -10.46
C PRO A 158 1.24 21.87 -9.87
N ALA A 159 0.84 22.87 -10.65
CA ALA A 159 0.86 24.30 -10.26
C ALA A 159 0.01 24.63 -9.01
N ASN A 160 -0.81 23.69 -8.51
CA ASN A 160 -1.79 23.94 -7.45
C ASN A 160 -2.11 22.73 -6.53
N ARG A 161 -1.18 21.79 -6.29
CA ARG A 161 -1.39 20.77 -5.24
C ARG A 161 -0.18 20.71 -4.31
N MET A 162 -0.38 21.18 -3.07
CA MET A 162 0.53 20.94 -1.94
C MET A 162 0.89 19.46 -1.87
N ALA A 163 2.16 19.20 -1.56
CA ALA A 163 2.68 17.86 -1.31
C ALA A 163 1.76 17.11 -0.33
N ARG A 164 1.03 16.12 -0.84
CA ARG A 164 0.23 15.22 -0.02
C ARG A 164 1.20 14.35 0.78
N ARG A 165 1.40 14.67 2.07
CA ARG A 165 1.80 13.64 3.03
C ARG A 165 0.61 12.69 3.15
N ALA A 166 0.68 11.59 2.40
CA ALA A 166 -0.14 10.44 2.70
C ALA A 166 0.45 9.86 4.00
N ASN A 167 -0.06 10.33 5.15
CA ASN A 167 0.03 9.50 6.34
C ASN A 167 -0.84 8.29 6.01
N CYS A 168 -0.15 7.16 5.84
CA CYS A 168 -0.68 5.88 5.44
C CYS A 168 -1.54 5.33 6.59
N TRP A 169 -2.71 5.93 6.79
CA TRP A 169 -3.84 5.28 7.41
C TRP A 169 -4.78 4.92 6.27
N MET A 170 -4.28 4.00 5.43
CA MET A 170 -4.67 3.63 4.06
C MET A 170 -4.06 4.48 2.95
#